data_AF-A0A1A8LER7-F1
#
_entry.id   AF-A0A1A8LER7-F1
#
_cell.length_a   1.000
_cell.length_b   1.000
_cell.length_c   1.000
_cell.angle_alpha   90.00
_cell.angle_beta   90.00
_cell.angle_gamma   90.00
#
_symmetry.space_group_name_H-M   'P 1'
#
loop_
_entity.id
_entity.type
_entity.pdbx_description
1 polymer ?
#
loop_
_entity_poly.entity_id
_entity_poly.type
_entity_poly.pdbx_seq_one_letter_code
_entity_poly.pdbx_strand_id
1 'polypeptide(L)'
;MDHLLARLAIDSPSVSKRIVELLFNSFFPVNESEKEWCCRCVTLIQMNAMAARKFYQFAHKHTAPTNIIKLMLAIRRLLNSYIQVGGDLTDINDSNKENSAVEAPPPVHDPTVVSSLLEMVVILWRSVEKALKQNEEADKYTTAKFGSAMAKYFQEVVNSCVPVDISQDQENPEESSAVLLGVVANIFQKIIELLARRLKKEPEEGKQLCQSAAPGLTDFLQVAQTWGKAPLSGVFSTVFAAIVVEKRHLLQKITHPEEVIVPQSVDDMPLLSSILLSVVLKSPSVTGAF
;
A
#
# COMPACT_ATOMS: atom_id res chain seq x y z
N MET A 1 22.69 5.53 -19.30
CA MET A 1 21.36 5.57 -18.65
C MET A 1 21.50 5.83 -17.15
N ASP A 2 22.42 5.15 -16.47
CA ASP A 2 22.60 5.21 -15.00
C ASP A 2 22.87 6.60 -14.44
N HIS A 3 23.66 7.42 -15.14
CA HIS A 3 23.89 8.81 -14.72
C HIS A 3 22.59 9.64 -14.67
N LEU A 4 21.67 9.45 -15.63
CA LEU A 4 20.39 10.16 -15.63
C LEU A 4 19.48 9.68 -14.49
N LEU A 5 19.50 8.37 -14.19
CA LEU A 5 18.72 7.81 -13.08
C LEU A 5 19.26 8.28 -11.72
N ALA A 6 20.58 8.31 -11.52
CA ALA A 6 21.20 8.84 -10.31
C ALA A 6 20.88 10.33 -10.11
N ARG A 7 20.92 11.13 -11.18
CA ARG A 7 20.51 12.53 -11.14
C ARG A 7 19.02 12.67 -10.83
N LEU A 8 18.15 11.89 -11.47
CA LEU A 8 16.72 11.88 -11.19
C LEU A 8 16.47 11.62 -9.71
N ALA A 9 17.11 10.60 -9.11
CA ALA A 9 16.95 10.22 -7.71
C ALA A 9 17.22 11.38 -6.72
N ILE A 10 18.18 12.27 -7.02
CA ILE A 10 18.67 13.28 -6.07
C ILE A 10 18.19 14.71 -6.39
N ASP A 11 18.03 15.04 -7.67
CA ASP A 11 17.83 16.42 -8.10
C ASP A 11 16.47 17.04 -7.75
N SER A 12 16.41 18.37 -7.86
CA SER A 12 15.22 19.16 -7.57
C SER A 12 14.04 18.84 -8.51
N PRO A 13 12.80 19.24 -8.15
CA PRO A 13 11.61 18.97 -8.96
C PRO A 13 11.65 19.56 -10.37
N SER A 14 12.32 20.70 -10.59
CA SER A 14 12.42 21.31 -11.92
C SER A 14 13.29 20.48 -12.87
N VAL A 15 14.43 20.01 -12.37
CA VAL A 15 15.34 19.13 -13.11
C VAL A 15 14.72 17.76 -13.31
N SER A 16 14.09 17.20 -12.26
CA SER A 16 13.41 15.91 -12.32
C SER A 16 12.35 15.87 -13.42
N LYS A 17 11.51 16.91 -13.57
CA LYS A 17 10.50 16.97 -14.64
C LYS A 17 11.12 16.87 -16.05
N ARG A 18 12.24 17.55 -16.29
CA ARG A 18 12.93 17.50 -17.59
C ARG A 18 13.54 16.12 -17.85
N ILE A 19 14.13 15.50 -16.83
CA ILE A 19 14.67 14.14 -16.96
C ILE A 19 13.53 13.15 -17.23
N VAL A 20 12.39 13.29 -16.55
CA VAL A 20 11.21 12.44 -16.78
C VAL A 20 10.68 12.61 -18.20
N GLU A 21 10.58 13.84 -18.71
CA GLU A 21 10.17 14.11 -20.09
C GLU A 21 11.06 13.39 -21.11
N LEU A 22 12.39 13.42 -20.91
CA LEU A 22 13.35 12.72 -21.75
C LEU A 22 13.20 11.19 -21.68
N LEU A 23 12.92 10.66 -20.50
CA LEU A 23 12.85 9.22 -20.24
C LEU A 23 11.45 8.63 -20.42
N PHE A 24 10.43 9.47 -20.67
CA PHE A 24 9.03 9.08 -20.58
C PHE A 24 8.70 7.89 -21.49
N ASN A 25 9.04 7.99 -22.78
CA ASN A 25 8.78 6.93 -23.74
C ASN A 25 9.64 5.68 -23.52
N SER A 26 10.74 5.76 -22.76
CA SER A 26 11.56 4.60 -22.45
C SER A 26 10.96 3.73 -21.33
N PHE A 27 10.31 4.35 -20.35
CA PHE A 27 9.78 3.65 -19.18
C PHE A 27 8.25 3.63 -19.07
N PHE A 28 7.56 4.41 -19.90
CA PHE A 28 6.11 4.37 -20.05
C PHE A 28 5.69 4.64 -21.51
N PRO A 29 6.05 3.76 -22.45
CA PRO A 29 5.66 3.88 -23.84
C PRO A 29 4.15 3.63 -24.02
N VAL A 30 3.34 4.69 -24.04
CA VAL A 30 1.86 4.62 -24.03
C VAL A 30 1.21 3.87 -25.19
N ASN A 31 1.98 3.53 -26.23
CA ASN A 31 1.50 2.76 -27.39
C ASN A 31 1.75 1.25 -27.24
N GLU A 32 2.55 0.84 -26.25
CA GLU A 32 2.86 -0.56 -25.97
C GLU A 32 1.81 -1.19 -25.04
N SER A 33 1.92 -2.50 -24.83
CA SER A 33 1.01 -3.26 -23.98
C SER A 33 1.15 -2.92 -22.49
N GLU A 34 0.09 -3.19 -21.71
CA GLU A 34 0.11 -3.06 -20.25
C GLU A 34 1.19 -3.95 -19.60
N LYS A 35 1.50 -5.10 -20.24
CA LYS A 35 2.60 -5.99 -19.83
C LYS A 35 3.94 -5.29 -19.93
N GLU A 36 4.21 -4.66 -21.07
CA GLU A 36 5.44 -3.93 -21.29
C GLU A 36 5.60 -2.76 -20.31
N TRP A 37 4.51 -2.04 -20.01
CA TRP A 37 4.56 -0.96 -19.01
C TRP A 37 4.94 -1.48 -17.62
N CYS A 38 4.40 -2.64 -17.22
CA CYS A 38 4.78 -3.30 -15.98
C CYS A 38 6.24 -3.77 -15.98
N CYS A 39 6.70 -4.38 -17.07
CA CYS A 39 8.10 -4.79 -17.22
C CYS A 39 9.04 -3.59 -17.07
N ARG A 40 8.77 -2.48 -17.77
CA ARG A 40 9.56 -1.24 -17.66
C ARG A 40 9.53 -0.63 -16.26
N CYS A 41 8.39 -0.71 -15.55
CA CYS A 41 8.27 -0.28 -14.17
C CYS A 41 9.19 -1.10 -13.25
N VAL A 42 9.16 -2.43 -13.35
CA VAL A 42 10.02 -3.33 -12.58
C VAL A 42 11.49 -3.09 -12.90
N THR A 43 11.85 -2.98 -14.18
CA THR A 43 13.22 -2.67 -14.60
C THR A 43 13.70 -1.35 -13.99
N LEU A 44 12.90 -0.28 -14.04
CA LEU A 44 13.28 1.02 -13.48
C LEU A 44 13.47 0.95 -11.96
N ILE A 45 12.62 0.19 -11.25
CA ILE A 45 12.76 -0.08 -9.81
C ILE A 45 14.09 -0.78 -9.53
N GLN A 46 14.39 -1.85 -10.26
CA GLN A 46 15.62 -2.64 -10.11
C GLN A 46 16.88 -1.82 -10.40
N MET A 47 16.82 -0.93 -11.40
CA MET A 47 17.92 -0.03 -11.73
C MET A 47 18.14 1.03 -10.64
N ASN A 48 17.07 1.67 -10.18
CA ASN A 48 17.11 2.66 -9.11
C ASN A 48 15.70 2.99 -8.56
N ALA A 49 15.35 2.43 -7.40
CA ALA A 49 14.04 2.63 -6.77
C ALA A 49 13.68 4.11 -6.53
N MET A 50 14.65 4.95 -6.13
CA MET A 50 14.42 6.38 -5.90
C MET A 50 14.19 7.16 -7.20
N ALA A 51 14.86 6.77 -8.28
CA ALA A 51 14.60 7.32 -9.61
C ALA A 51 13.22 6.90 -10.11
N ALA A 52 12.84 5.62 -9.94
CA ALA A 52 11.51 5.11 -10.27
C ALA A 52 10.40 5.91 -9.56
N ARG A 53 10.58 6.14 -8.26
CA ARG A 53 9.69 6.93 -7.43
C ARG A 53 9.46 8.33 -8.00
N LYS A 54 10.53 9.05 -8.33
CA LYS A 54 10.43 10.39 -8.91
C LYS A 54 9.91 10.39 -10.35
N PHE A 55 10.21 9.35 -11.12
CA PHE A 55 9.68 9.18 -12.46
C PHE A 55 8.16 9.11 -12.45
N TYR A 56 7.59 8.15 -11.72
CA TYR A 56 6.15 7.96 -11.65
C TYR A 56 5.42 9.08 -10.91
N GLN A 57 6.11 9.83 -10.04
CA GLN A 57 5.57 11.07 -9.46
C GLN A 57 5.24 12.14 -10.53
N PHE A 58 5.99 12.19 -11.64
CA PHE A 58 5.78 13.19 -12.69
C PHE A 58 5.22 12.62 -14.00
N ALA A 59 5.21 11.30 -14.19
CA ALA A 59 4.73 10.63 -15.41
C ALA A 59 3.31 11.04 -15.83
N HIS A 60 2.40 11.27 -14.88
CA HIS A 60 1.02 11.71 -15.14
C HIS A 60 0.89 13.02 -15.94
N LYS A 61 1.96 13.80 -16.05
CA LYS A 61 1.99 15.04 -16.84
C LYS A 61 2.14 14.83 -18.34
N HIS A 62 2.53 13.62 -18.74
CA HIS A 62 2.86 13.28 -20.12
C HIS A 62 1.88 12.27 -20.72
N THR A 63 0.82 11.91 -20.00
CA THR A 63 -0.15 10.89 -20.43
C THR A 63 -1.54 11.16 -19.84
N ALA A 64 -2.54 10.53 -20.44
CA ALA A 64 -3.91 10.61 -19.94
C ALA A 64 -4.06 9.88 -18.59
N PRO A 65 -4.96 10.34 -17.69
CA PRO A 65 -5.25 9.64 -16.43
C PRO A 65 -5.67 8.18 -16.63
N THR A 66 -6.33 7.86 -17.74
CA THR A 66 -6.73 6.48 -18.11
C THR A 66 -5.54 5.54 -18.25
N ASN A 67 -4.41 6.00 -18.80
CA ASN A 67 -3.19 5.19 -18.93
C ASN A 67 -2.55 4.94 -17.56
N ILE A 68 -2.58 5.93 -16.67
CA ILE A 68 -2.11 5.76 -15.29
C ILE A 68 -2.96 4.72 -14.54
N ILE A 69 -4.29 4.77 -14.69
CA ILE A 69 -5.20 3.78 -14.08
C ILE A 69 -4.93 2.37 -14.64
N LYS A 70 -4.73 2.24 -15.96
CA LYS A 70 -4.33 0.96 -16.58
C LYS A 70 -3.01 0.43 -16.03
N LEU A 71 -1.98 1.28 -15.91
CA LEU A 71 -0.71 0.90 -15.29
C LEU A 71 -0.89 0.46 -13.83
N MET A 72 -1.71 1.18 -13.04
CA MET A 72 -2.04 0.78 -11.68
C MET A 72 -2.67 -0.62 -11.66
N LEU A 73 -3.68 -0.87 -12.50
CA LEU A 73 -4.33 -2.18 -12.59
C LEU A 73 -3.37 -3.29 -13.05
N ALA A 74 -2.45 -2.99 -13.95
CA ALA A 74 -1.41 -3.91 -14.40
C ALA A 74 -0.45 -4.27 -13.26
N ILE A 75 0.04 -3.28 -12.50
CA ILE A 75 0.87 -3.52 -11.30
C ILE A 75 0.10 -4.35 -10.27
N ARG A 76 -1.20 -4.10 -10.08
CA ARG A 76 -2.05 -4.90 -9.21
C ARG A 76 -2.13 -6.37 -9.67
N ARG A 77 -2.27 -6.63 -10.98
CA ARG A 77 -2.27 -8.01 -11.50
C ARG A 77 -0.94 -8.68 -11.24
N LEU A 78 0.17 -7.97 -11.48
CA LEU A 78 1.52 -8.45 -11.20
C LEU A 78 1.69 -8.79 -9.71
N LEU A 79 1.32 -7.89 -8.81
CA LEU A 79 1.34 -8.13 -7.36
C LEU A 79 0.49 -9.34 -6.95
N ASN A 80 -0.69 -9.54 -7.56
CA ASN A 80 -1.51 -10.72 -7.30
C ASN A 80 -0.90 -12.03 -7.84
N SER A 81 -0.10 -11.98 -8.91
CA SER A 81 0.61 -13.16 -9.41
C SER A 81 1.73 -13.61 -8.47
N TYR A 82 2.34 -12.68 -7.71
CA TYR A 82 3.31 -13.05 -6.68
C TYR A 82 2.68 -13.79 -5.50
N ILE A 83 1.40 -13.55 -5.25
CA ILE A 83 0.67 -14.11 -4.10
C ILE A 83 0.05 -15.47 -4.40
N GLN A 84 -0.24 -15.78 -5.67
CA GLN A 84 -0.92 -17.03 -6.04
C GLN A 84 0.00 -18.26 -6.19
N VAL A 85 1.31 -18.15 -5.88
CA VAL A 85 2.34 -19.22 -5.95
C VAL A 85 2.16 -20.15 -7.17
N GLY A 86 2.61 -19.67 -8.32
CA GLY A 86 2.59 -20.40 -9.58
C GLY A 86 2.49 -19.39 -10.71
N GLY A 87 3.62 -18.75 -11.03
CA GLY A 87 3.67 -17.72 -12.07
C GLY A 87 3.26 -18.28 -13.41
N ASP A 88 2.01 -18.05 -13.80
CA ASP A 88 1.59 -18.10 -15.19
C ASP A 88 1.15 -16.69 -15.61
N LEU A 89 2.00 -16.05 -16.41
CA LEU A 89 1.78 -14.71 -16.98
C LEU A 89 0.79 -14.75 -18.17
N THR A 90 0.05 -15.85 -18.35
CA THR A 90 -0.80 -16.13 -19.51
C THR A 90 -2.13 -15.38 -19.51
N ASP A 91 -2.58 -14.85 -18.37
CA ASP A 91 -3.84 -14.09 -18.30
C ASP A 91 -3.71 -12.61 -18.68
N ILE A 92 -2.54 -12.17 -19.16
CA ILE A 92 -2.42 -10.88 -19.85
C ILE A 92 -2.84 -11.12 -21.30
N ASN A 93 -4.13 -10.94 -21.58
CA ASN A 93 -4.77 -11.04 -22.90
C ASN A 93 -3.88 -10.52 -24.05
N ASP A 94 -3.12 -11.42 -24.68
CA ASP A 94 -2.33 -11.22 -25.90
C ASP A 94 -3.17 -11.69 -27.10
N SER A 95 -4.04 -10.82 -27.58
CA SER A 95 -4.48 -10.88 -28.97
C SER A 95 -3.52 -10.07 -29.81
N ASN A 96 -2.34 -10.63 -30.11
CA ASN A 96 -1.73 -10.60 -31.44
C ASN A 96 -0.47 -11.47 -31.47
N LYS A 97 -0.45 -12.35 -32.47
CA LYS A 97 0.53 -13.41 -32.68
C LYS A 97 1.72 -12.88 -33.48
N GLU A 98 2.88 -13.48 -33.19
CA GLU A 98 4.07 -13.63 -34.04
C GLU A 98 5.31 -12.74 -33.75
N ASN A 99 6.25 -13.41 -33.06
CA ASN A 99 7.69 -13.45 -33.30
C ASN A 99 8.60 -12.32 -32.75
N SER A 100 9.27 -12.60 -31.63
CA SER A 100 10.74 -12.52 -31.49
C SER A 100 11.18 -13.16 -30.18
N ALA A 101 12.26 -13.94 -30.26
CA ALA A 101 12.84 -14.72 -29.18
C ALA A 101 13.58 -13.86 -28.13
N VAL A 102 13.71 -14.45 -26.92
CA VAL A 102 14.59 -14.09 -25.79
C VAL A 102 14.18 -12.78 -25.09
N GLU A 103 13.62 -12.82 -23.89
CA GLU A 103 14.33 -13.11 -22.64
C GLU A 103 13.33 -13.59 -21.57
N ALA A 104 13.71 -14.60 -20.78
CA ALA A 104 12.88 -15.10 -19.68
C ALA A 104 12.67 -13.98 -18.64
N PRO A 105 11.45 -13.84 -18.06
CA PRO A 105 11.26 -12.89 -16.97
C PRO A 105 12.21 -13.27 -15.81
N PRO A 106 12.94 -12.32 -15.21
CA PRO A 106 13.81 -12.64 -14.09
C PRO A 106 12.99 -13.21 -12.93
N PRO A 107 13.59 -14.03 -12.06
CA PRO A 107 12.89 -14.66 -10.95
C PRO A 107 12.51 -13.57 -9.94
N VAL A 108 11.30 -13.02 -10.03
CA VAL A 108 10.87 -11.94 -9.15
C VAL A 108 10.18 -12.51 -7.92
N HIS A 109 11.00 -12.87 -6.92
CA HIS A 109 10.57 -13.06 -5.53
C HIS A 109 11.30 -12.08 -4.59
N ASP A 110 11.84 -10.97 -5.11
CA ASP A 110 12.52 -9.96 -4.31
C ASP A 110 11.50 -9.09 -3.55
N PRO A 111 11.44 -9.17 -2.20
CA PRO A 111 10.50 -8.39 -1.40
C PRO A 111 10.69 -6.88 -1.55
N THR A 112 11.88 -6.42 -1.94
CA THR A 112 12.16 -4.99 -2.16
C THR A 112 11.48 -4.45 -3.42
N VAL A 113 11.36 -5.28 -4.47
CA VAL A 113 10.63 -4.94 -5.70
C VAL A 113 9.13 -4.90 -5.42
N VAL A 114 8.60 -5.87 -4.68
CA VAL A 114 7.17 -5.92 -4.28
C VAL A 114 6.81 -4.67 -3.47
N SER A 115 7.64 -4.29 -2.49
CA SER A 115 7.44 -3.08 -1.69
C SER A 115 7.46 -1.81 -2.55
N SER A 116 8.42 -1.71 -3.48
CA SER A 116 8.53 -0.59 -4.40
C SER A 116 7.32 -0.49 -5.34
N LEU A 117 6.80 -1.61 -5.83
CA LEU A 117 5.59 -1.66 -6.67
C LEU A 117 4.35 -1.19 -5.91
N LEU A 118 4.20 -1.58 -4.64
CA LEU A 118 3.14 -1.07 -3.77
C LEU A 118 3.26 0.45 -3.57
N GLU A 119 4.47 0.97 -3.35
CA GLU A 119 4.69 2.42 -3.27
C GLU A 119 4.32 3.11 -4.60
N MET A 120 4.66 2.51 -5.74
CA MET A 120 4.31 3.09 -7.06
C MET A 120 2.80 3.18 -7.24
N VAL A 121 2.04 2.17 -6.84
CA VAL A 121 0.57 2.22 -6.87
C VAL A 121 0.05 3.42 -6.09
N VAL A 122 0.59 3.69 -4.88
CA VAL A 122 0.17 4.84 -4.05
C VAL A 122 0.50 6.17 -4.73
N ILE A 123 1.69 6.29 -5.32
CA ILE A 123 2.12 7.50 -6.04
C ILE A 123 1.22 7.76 -7.26
N LEU A 124 0.98 6.73 -8.06
CA LEU A 124 0.14 6.80 -9.25
C LEU A 124 -1.30 7.14 -8.86
N TRP A 125 -1.85 6.51 -7.82
CA TRP A 125 -3.18 6.81 -7.31
C TRP A 125 -3.33 8.30 -6.97
N ARG A 126 -2.38 8.85 -6.22
CA ARG A 126 -2.39 10.28 -5.85
C ARG A 126 -2.32 11.19 -7.07
N SER A 127 -1.66 10.75 -8.14
CA SER A 127 -1.53 11.53 -9.37
C SER A 127 -2.84 11.65 -10.16
N VAL A 128 -3.73 10.67 -10.04
CA VAL A 128 -5.04 10.64 -10.73
C VAL A 128 -6.25 10.86 -9.85
N GLU A 129 -6.07 11.03 -8.53
CA GLU A 129 -7.17 11.22 -7.57
C GLU A 129 -8.21 12.26 -8.01
N LYS A 130 -7.77 13.41 -8.54
CA LYS A 130 -8.68 14.45 -9.03
C LYS A 130 -9.48 14.01 -10.25
N ALA A 131 -8.87 13.25 -11.16
CA ALA A 131 -9.51 12.75 -12.36
C ALA A 131 -10.49 11.60 -12.03
N LEU A 132 -10.15 10.74 -11.06
CA LEU A 132 -11.04 9.70 -10.56
C LEU A 132 -12.30 10.31 -9.92
N LYS A 133 -12.17 11.35 -9.11
CA LYS A 133 -13.34 12.05 -8.52
C LYS A 133 -14.29 12.67 -9.55
N GLN A 134 -13.82 12.90 -10.78
CA GLN A 134 -14.64 13.40 -11.89
C GLN A 134 -15.32 12.28 -12.68
N ASN A 135 -14.94 11.03 -12.45
CA ASN A 135 -15.50 9.84 -13.10
C ASN A 135 -15.85 8.79 -12.04
N GLU A 136 -17.07 8.91 -11.51
CA GLU A 136 -17.58 8.08 -10.41
C GLU A 136 -17.51 6.57 -10.71
N GLU A 137 -17.75 6.16 -11.96
CA GLU A 137 -17.68 4.76 -12.36
C GLU A 137 -16.24 4.24 -12.31
N ALA A 138 -15.28 4.99 -12.85
CA ALA A 138 -13.86 4.64 -12.81
C ALA A 138 -13.31 4.64 -11.37
N ASP A 139 -13.75 5.57 -10.53
CA ASP A 139 -13.37 5.64 -9.12
C ASP A 139 -13.89 4.43 -8.34
N LYS A 140 -15.17 4.11 -8.47
CA LYS A 140 -15.77 2.92 -7.84
C LYS A 140 -15.10 1.64 -8.32
N TYR A 141 -14.90 1.48 -9.64
CA TYR A 141 -14.26 0.30 -10.21
C TYR A 141 -12.83 0.12 -9.69
N THR A 142 -12.03 1.19 -9.75
CA THR A 142 -10.62 1.13 -9.33
C THR A 142 -10.53 0.87 -7.83
N THR A 143 -11.34 1.56 -7.02
CA THR A 143 -11.37 1.37 -5.56
C THR A 143 -11.79 -0.04 -5.18
N ALA A 144 -12.82 -0.62 -5.82
CA ALA A 144 -13.24 -1.99 -5.56
C ALA A 144 -12.15 -3.03 -5.94
N LYS A 145 -11.47 -2.86 -7.08
CA LYS A 145 -10.41 -3.77 -7.53
C LYS A 145 -9.19 -3.77 -6.62
N PHE A 146 -8.80 -2.60 -6.11
CA PHE A 146 -7.70 -2.49 -5.17
C PHE A 146 -8.11 -2.90 -3.75
N GLY A 147 -9.30 -2.52 -3.29
CA GLY A 147 -9.84 -2.93 -1.99
C GLY A 147 -9.92 -4.45 -1.82
N SER A 148 -10.40 -5.16 -2.85
CA SER A 148 -10.44 -6.63 -2.85
C SER A 148 -9.05 -7.29 -2.88
N ALA A 149 -8.05 -6.64 -3.48
CA ALA A 149 -6.67 -7.14 -3.48
C ALA A 149 -5.96 -6.86 -2.14
N MET A 150 -6.28 -5.75 -1.47
CA MET A 150 -5.68 -5.37 -0.18
C MET A 150 -5.84 -6.46 0.88
N ALA A 151 -7.02 -7.08 0.98
CA ALA A 151 -7.23 -8.20 1.90
C ALA A 151 -6.25 -9.36 1.65
N LYS A 152 -6.00 -9.69 0.38
CA LYS A 152 -5.03 -10.74 0.00
C LYS A 152 -3.59 -10.32 0.27
N TYR A 153 -3.27 -9.05 0.07
CA TYR A 153 -1.94 -8.51 0.35
C TYR A 153 -1.64 -8.57 1.84
N PHE A 154 -2.63 -8.23 2.69
CA PHE A 154 -2.52 -8.43 4.12
C PHE A 154 -2.37 -9.91 4.46
N GLN A 155 -3.19 -10.80 3.90
CA GLN A 155 -3.10 -12.24 4.16
C GLN A 155 -1.74 -12.83 3.81
N GLU A 156 -1.10 -12.40 2.71
CA GLU A 156 0.21 -12.92 2.31
C GLU A 156 1.37 -12.36 3.15
N VAL A 157 1.30 -11.07 3.50
CA VAL A 157 2.21 -10.47 4.49
C VAL A 157 2.09 -11.20 5.83
N VAL A 158 0.87 -11.60 6.18
CA VAL A 158 0.58 -12.41 7.36
C VAL A 158 1.20 -13.80 7.25
N ASN A 159 0.99 -14.51 6.13
CA ASN A 159 1.50 -15.87 5.93
C ASN A 159 3.03 -15.91 5.89
N SER A 160 3.69 -14.92 5.29
CA SER A 160 5.15 -14.78 5.26
C SER A 160 5.77 -14.42 6.62
N CYS A 161 4.95 -13.97 7.59
CA CYS A 161 5.37 -13.75 8.97
C CYS A 161 5.16 -14.98 9.88
N VAL A 162 4.55 -16.06 9.38
CA VAL A 162 4.49 -17.34 10.10
C VAL A 162 5.80 -18.09 9.82
N PRO A 163 6.60 -18.46 10.83
CA PRO A 163 7.77 -19.28 10.58
C PRO A 163 7.32 -20.62 9.99
N VAL A 164 7.66 -20.88 8.73
CA VAL A 164 7.66 -22.24 8.23
C VAL A 164 8.85 -22.91 8.90
N ASP A 165 8.58 -23.90 9.74
CA ASP A 165 9.62 -24.77 10.32
C ASP A 165 10.42 -25.41 9.18
N ILE A 166 11.54 -24.78 8.79
CA ILE A 166 12.55 -25.42 7.96
C ILE A 166 13.92 -25.10 8.54
N SER A 167 14.54 -26.19 8.98
CA SER A 167 15.93 -26.37 9.34
C SER A 167 16.94 -25.58 8.49
N GLN A 168 17.79 -24.82 9.20
CA GLN A 168 19.23 -24.55 8.99
C GLN A 168 19.71 -24.44 7.54
N ASP A 169 20.03 -23.24 7.06
CA ASP A 169 21.32 -22.56 7.26
C ASP A 169 21.36 -21.19 6.54
N GLN A 170 22.13 -20.28 7.14
CA GLN A 170 22.67 -19.00 6.63
C GLN A 170 21.85 -17.69 6.67
N GLU A 171 22.59 -16.67 7.17
CA GLU A 171 22.37 -15.23 7.36
C GLU A 171 21.28 -14.81 8.36
N ASN A 172 21.75 -14.21 9.47
CA ASN A 172 21.02 -13.74 10.65
C ASN A 172 19.51 -13.42 10.39
N PRO A 173 18.62 -14.43 10.47
CA PRO A 173 17.23 -14.29 10.01
C PRO A 173 16.42 -13.31 10.84
N GLU A 174 16.84 -13.05 12.08
CA GLU A 174 16.17 -12.18 13.03
C GLU A 174 16.23 -10.70 12.64
N GLU A 175 17.33 -10.24 12.04
CA GLU A 175 17.52 -8.82 11.70
C GLU A 175 16.75 -8.44 10.43
N SER A 176 16.76 -9.31 9.41
CA SER A 176 15.97 -9.14 8.19
C SER A 176 14.46 -9.19 8.48
N SER A 177 14.04 -10.13 9.35
CA SER A 177 12.66 -10.22 9.83
C SER A 177 12.24 -8.96 10.60
N ALA A 178 13.10 -8.44 11.50
CA ALA A 178 12.81 -7.22 12.24
C ALA A 178 12.67 -5.98 11.34
N VAL A 179 13.50 -5.87 10.28
CA VAL A 179 13.40 -4.80 9.28
C VAL A 179 12.07 -4.91 8.52
N LEU A 180 11.69 -6.11 8.07
CA LEU A 180 10.43 -6.34 7.38
C LEU A 180 9.24 -6.00 8.28
N LEU A 181 9.22 -6.47 9.53
CA LEU A 181 8.19 -6.15 10.51
C LEU A 181 8.10 -4.64 10.79
N GLY A 182 9.23 -3.93 10.80
CA GLY A 182 9.27 -2.47 10.90
C GLY A 182 8.64 -1.77 9.69
N VAL A 183 8.91 -2.26 8.47
CA VAL A 183 8.25 -1.78 7.25
C VAL A 183 6.74 -2.02 7.31
N VAL A 184 6.32 -3.21 7.73
CA VAL A 184 4.91 -3.57 7.84
C VAL A 184 4.20 -2.71 8.90
N ALA A 185 4.82 -2.46 10.06
CA ALA A 185 4.29 -1.55 11.07
C ALA A 185 4.14 -0.11 10.56
N ASN A 186 5.10 0.37 9.75
CA ASN A 186 5.01 1.68 9.09
C ASN A 186 3.86 1.74 8.06
N ILE A 187 3.65 0.67 7.29
CA ILE A 187 2.53 0.58 6.34
C ILE A 187 1.20 0.63 7.12
N PHE A 188 1.10 -0.13 8.21
CA PHE A 188 -0.07 -0.09 9.09
C PHE A 188 -0.33 1.32 9.62
N GLN A 189 0.70 2.02 10.10
CA GLN A 189 0.57 3.43 10.49
C GLN A 189 0.02 4.31 9.37
N LYS A 190 0.52 4.15 8.13
CA LYS A 190 0.04 4.94 6.99
C LYS A 190 -1.42 4.65 6.65
N ILE A 191 -1.88 3.41 6.82
CA ILE A 191 -3.28 3.03 6.66
C ILE A 191 -4.14 3.72 7.73
N ILE A 192 -3.76 3.66 9.01
CA ILE A 192 -4.49 4.33 10.08
C ILE A 192 -4.54 5.85 9.85
N GLU A 193 -3.42 6.48 9.44
CA GLU A 193 -3.39 7.89 9.07
C GLU A 193 -4.31 8.20 7.87
N LEU A 194 -4.43 7.30 6.90
CA LEU A 194 -5.32 7.47 5.73
C LEU A 194 -6.78 7.42 6.15
N LEU A 195 -7.17 6.42 6.93
CA LEU A 195 -8.54 6.25 7.45
C LEU A 195 -8.96 7.47 8.28
N ALA A 196 -8.11 7.90 9.22
CA ALA A 196 -8.35 9.09 10.03
C ALA A 196 -8.49 10.36 9.16
N ARG A 197 -7.63 10.52 8.14
CA ARG A 197 -7.69 11.66 7.22
C ARG A 197 -8.96 11.67 6.37
N ARG A 198 -9.39 10.51 5.86
CA ARG A 198 -10.62 10.37 5.07
C ARG A 198 -11.85 10.67 5.91
N LEU A 199 -11.96 10.08 7.11
CA LEU A 199 -13.04 10.39 8.06
C LEU A 199 -13.14 11.89 8.37
N LYS A 200 -12.01 12.57 8.50
CA LYS A 200 -11.98 14.01 8.77
C LYS A 200 -12.42 14.87 7.57
N LYS A 201 -12.05 14.49 6.35
CA LYS A 201 -12.28 15.30 5.14
C LYS A 201 -13.61 15.00 4.46
N GLU A 202 -14.00 13.73 4.41
CA GLU A 202 -15.12 13.18 3.67
C GLU A 202 -15.83 12.16 4.59
N PRO A 203 -16.69 12.60 5.54
CA PRO A 203 -17.18 11.74 6.63
C PRO A 203 -17.95 10.49 6.18
N GLU A 204 -18.82 10.61 5.19
CA GLU A 204 -19.64 9.48 4.70
C GLU A 204 -18.80 8.43 3.96
N GLU A 205 -17.95 8.85 3.01
CA GLU A 205 -17.02 7.97 2.31
C GLU A 205 -15.99 7.38 3.27
N GLY A 206 -15.47 8.20 4.18
CA GLY A 206 -14.54 7.78 5.24
C GLY A 206 -15.16 6.71 6.13
N LYS A 207 -16.45 6.81 6.46
CA LYS A 207 -17.18 5.81 7.23
C LYS A 207 -17.27 4.48 6.49
N GLN A 208 -17.68 4.50 5.21
CA GLN A 208 -17.74 3.30 4.38
C GLN A 208 -16.37 2.63 4.21
N LEU A 209 -15.32 3.44 4.03
CA LEU A 209 -13.95 2.96 3.92
C LEU A 209 -13.48 2.29 5.22
N CYS A 210 -13.76 2.89 6.38
CA CYS A 210 -13.39 2.32 7.67
C CYS A 210 -14.13 1.00 7.94
N GLN A 211 -15.42 0.93 7.63
CA GLN A 211 -16.20 -0.30 7.74
C GLN A 211 -15.67 -1.40 6.82
N SER A 212 -15.29 -1.05 5.60
CA SER A 212 -14.71 -1.99 4.63
C SER A 212 -13.30 -2.45 5.00
N ALA A 213 -12.52 -1.60 5.67
CA ALA A 213 -11.18 -1.92 6.15
C ALA A 213 -11.18 -2.72 7.47
N ALA A 214 -12.28 -2.71 8.21
CA ALA A 214 -12.35 -3.32 9.55
C ALA A 214 -11.95 -4.81 9.60
N PRO A 215 -12.38 -5.69 8.66
CA PRO A 215 -11.92 -7.08 8.66
C PRO A 215 -10.41 -7.19 8.47
N GLY A 216 -9.83 -6.49 7.48
CA GLY A 216 -8.39 -6.55 7.23
C GLY A 216 -7.53 -5.98 8.38
N LEU A 217 -8.02 -4.94 9.07
CA LEU A 217 -7.38 -4.45 10.29
C LEU A 217 -7.46 -5.47 11.43
N THR A 218 -8.56 -6.22 11.50
CA THR A 218 -8.75 -7.31 12.48
C THR A 218 -7.72 -8.40 12.28
N ASP A 219 -7.63 -8.92 11.05
CA ASP A 219 -6.71 -9.99 10.67
C ASP A 219 -5.26 -9.56 10.90
N PHE A 220 -4.92 -8.32 10.52
CA PHE A 220 -3.59 -7.76 10.74
C PHE A 220 -3.22 -7.72 12.24
N LEU A 221 -4.10 -7.21 13.09
CA LEU A 221 -3.81 -7.05 14.52
C LEU A 221 -3.74 -8.40 15.24
N GLN A 222 -4.48 -9.41 14.78
CA GLN A 222 -4.34 -10.78 15.27
C GLN A 222 -2.96 -11.36 14.95
N VAL A 223 -2.43 -11.07 13.76
CA VAL A 223 -1.13 -11.58 13.34
C VAL A 223 0.00 -10.79 13.97
N ALA A 224 -0.16 -9.48 14.13
CA ALA A 224 0.83 -8.66 14.83
C ALA A 224 1.12 -9.20 16.25
N GLN A 225 0.16 -9.90 16.89
CA GLN A 225 0.33 -10.52 18.21
C GLN A 225 1.30 -11.70 18.24
N THR A 226 1.59 -12.32 17.09
CA THR A 226 2.60 -13.36 17.01
C THR A 226 4.01 -12.80 16.86
N TRP A 227 4.14 -11.48 16.66
CA TRP A 227 5.43 -10.82 16.46
C TRP A 227 6.19 -10.63 17.78
N GLY A 228 7.51 -10.38 17.65
CA GLY A 228 8.33 -9.95 18.77
C GLY A 228 7.83 -8.66 19.43
N LYS A 229 8.19 -8.46 20.71
CA LYS A 229 7.69 -7.36 21.56
C LYS A 229 7.84 -5.96 20.93
N ALA A 230 8.94 -5.69 20.24
CA ALA A 230 9.21 -4.34 19.72
C ALA A 230 8.30 -3.96 18.54
N PRO A 231 8.19 -4.75 17.45
CA PRO A 231 7.22 -4.50 16.39
C PRO A 231 5.76 -4.45 16.88
N LEU A 232 5.40 -5.38 17.78
CA LEU A 232 4.09 -5.42 18.42
C LEU A 232 3.79 -4.09 19.15
N SER A 233 4.72 -3.63 19.98
CA SER A 233 4.58 -2.35 20.70
C SER A 233 4.40 -1.17 19.74
N GLY A 234 5.08 -1.14 18.60
CA GLY A 234 4.93 -0.08 17.60
C GLY A 234 3.54 -0.05 16.97
N VAL A 235 2.99 -1.22 16.63
CA VAL A 235 1.62 -1.36 16.10
C VAL A 235 0.59 -0.89 17.12
N PHE A 236 0.65 -1.39 18.36
CA PHE A 236 -0.31 -0.98 19.40
C PHE A 236 -0.16 0.48 19.81
N SER A 237 1.07 1.01 19.87
CA SER A 237 1.30 2.45 20.10
C SER A 237 0.60 3.31 19.05
N THR A 238 0.65 2.88 17.78
CA THR A 238 -0.05 3.55 16.68
C THR A 238 -1.57 3.51 16.86
N VAL A 239 -2.12 2.34 17.23
CA VAL A 239 -3.55 2.16 17.52
C VAL A 239 -4.01 3.09 18.65
N PHE A 240 -3.33 3.05 19.79
CA PHE A 240 -3.68 3.88 20.95
C PHE A 240 -3.49 5.37 20.68
N ALA A 241 -2.43 5.75 19.95
CA ALA A 241 -2.23 7.14 19.54
C ALA A 241 -3.42 7.64 18.68
N ALA A 242 -3.90 6.84 17.74
CA ALA A 242 -5.05 7.20 16.91
C ALA A 242 -6.33 7.40 17.76
N ILE A 243 -6.60 6.49 18.70
CA ILE A 243 -7.75 6.59 19.62
C ILE A 243 -7.67 7.88 20.46
N VAL A 244 -6.51 8.13 21.07
CA VAL A 244 -6.28 9.31 21.92
C VAL A 244 -6.44 10.60 21.11
N VAL A 245 -5.89 10.65 19.90
CA VAL A 245 -5.99 11.82 19.01
C VAL A 245 -7.44 12.08 18.60
N GLU A 246 -8.19 11.05 18.22
CA GLU A 246 -9.59 11.19 17.82
C GLU A 246 -10.46 11.67 18.98
N LYS A 247 -10.30 11.08 20.17
CA LYS A 247 -11.00 11.52 21.39
C LYS A 247 -10.63 12.93 21.80
N ARG A 248 -9.33 13.29 21.78
CA ARG A 248 -8.88 14.66 22.05
C ARG A 248 -9.55 15.65 21.10
N HIS A 249 -9.59 15.33 19.81
CA HIS A 249 -10.20 16.23 18.82
C HIS A 249 -11.70 16.39 19.04
N LEU A 250 -12.41 15.32 19.43
CA LEU A 250 -13.82 15.39 19.78
C LEU A 250 -14.06 16.24 21.03
N LEU A 251 -13.29 16.01 22.10
CA LEU A 251 -13.39 16.77 23.34
C LEU A 251 -13.06 18.26 23.12
N GLN A 252 -12.12 18.59 22.24
CA GLN A 252 -11.80 19.98 21.89
C GLN A 252 -12.93 20.72 21.18
N LYS A 253 -13.93 20.02 20.61
CA LYS A 253 -15.09 20.64 19.97
C LYS A 253 -16.23 20.92 20.94
N ILE A 254 -16.20 20.32 22.12
CA ILE A 254 -17.24 20.48 23.14
C ILE A 254 -16.97 21.79 23.89
N THR A 255 -17.95 22.69 23.89
CA THR A 255 -17.83 24.03 24.53
C THR A 255 -18.31 24.03 25.97
N HIS A 256 -19.13 23.06 26.38
CA HIS A 256 -19.70 22.97 27.73
C HIS A 256 -19.35 21.62 28.38
N PRO A 257 -18.78 21.61 29.61
CA PRO A 257 -18.38 20.37 30.29
C PRO A 257 -19.51 19.36 30.47
N GLU A 258 -20.75 19.82 30.56
CA GLU A 258 -21.95 18.99 30.76
C GLU A 258 -22.31 18.13 29.53
N GLU A 259 -21.78 18.47 28.34
CA GLU A 259 -21.99 17.71 27.10
C GLU A 259 -21.00 16.53 26.96
N VAL A 260 -20.01 16.43 27.86
CA VAL A 260 -19.03 15.33 27.84
C VAL A 260 -19.66 14.06 28.38
N ILE A 261 -20.03 13.16 27.47
CA ILE A 261 -20.55 11.83 27.82
C ILE A 261 -19.38 10.83 27.91
N VAL A 262 -19.27 10.13 29.04
CA VAL A 262 -18.32 9.03 29.21
C VAL A 262 -18.84 7.80 28.44
N PRO A 263 -18.07 7.27 27.47
CA PRO A 263 -18.46 6.07 26.73
C PRO A 263 -18.64 4.87 27.66
N GLN A 264 -19.73 4.11 27.51
CA GLN A 264 -20.00 2.89 28.29
C GLN A 264 -19.68 1.62 27.50
N SER A 265 -19.64 1.74 26.18
CA SER A 265 -19.35 0.67 25.24
C SER A 265 -18.41 1.15 24.13
N VAL A 266 -17.89 0.19 23.36
CA VAL A 266 -17.08 0.48 22.16
C VAL A 266 -17.91 1.19 21.09
N ASP A 267 -19.22 0.97 21.05
CA ASP A 267 -20.13 1.60 20.09
C ASP A 267 -20.39 3.08 20.43
N ASP A 268 -20.17 3.49 21.68
CA ASP A 268 -20.22 4.88 22.12
C ASP A 268 -18.95 5.67 21.75
N MET A 269 -17.97 5.01 21.14
CA MET A 269 -16.74 5.64 20.67
C MET A 269 -16.91 6.18 19.24
N PRO A 270 -16.18 7.24 18.87
CA PRO A 270 -16.06 7.67 17.47
C PRO A 270 -15.61 6.52 16.57
N LEU A 271 -16.01 6.56 15.30
CA LEU A 271 -15.96 5.41 14.41
C LEU A 271 -14.57 4.72 14.34
N LEU A 272 -13.49 5.49 14.18
CA LEU A 272 -12.16 4.90 14.08
C LEU A 272 -11.75 4.24 15.40
N SER A 273 -11.97 4.93 16.52
CA SER A 273 -11.73 4.40 17.86
C SER A 273 -12.56 3.16 18.15
N SER A 274 -13.83 3.14 17.75
CA SER A 274 -14.74 2.01 17.91
C SER A 274 -14.21 0.78 17.16
N ILE A 275 -13.85 0.94 15.89
CA ILE A 275 -13.28 -0.15 15.09
C ILE A 275 -11.98 -0.66 15.72
N LEU A 276 -11.05 0.24 16.03
CA LEU A 276 -9.76 -0.14 16.61
C LEU A 276 -9.90 -0.85 17.97
N LEU A 277 -10.72 -0.31 18.88
CA LEU A 277 -10.97 -0.94 20.18
C LEU A 277 -11.71 -2.26 20.06
N SER A 278 -12.66 -2.38 19.12
CA SER A 278 -13.39 -3.63 18.91
C SER A 278 -12.45 -4.78 18.53
N VAL A 279 -11.37 -4.47 17.80
CA VAL A 279 -10.35 -5.45 17.42
C VAL A 279 -9.42 -5.76 18.59
N VAL A 280 -8.94 -4.72 19.28
CA VAL A 280 -8.05 -4.86 20.44
C VAL A 280 -8.69 -5.71 21.54
N LEU A 281 -9.96 -5.43 21.87
CA LEU A 281 -10.69 -6.09 22.96
C LEU A 281 -11.09 -7.54 22.63
N LYS A 282 -11.16 -7.90 21.34
CA LYS A 282 -11.37 -9.29 20.89
C LYS A 282 -10.11 -10.14 21.00
N SER A 283 -8.97 -9.57 21.39
CA SER A 283 -7.72 -10.30 21.62
C SER A 283 -7.43 -10.49 23.12
N PRO A 284 -7.44 -11.73 23.63
CA PRO A 284 -7.05 -12.04 25.01
C PRO A 284 -5.58 -11.72 25.33
N SER A 285 -4.69 -11.84 24.35
CA SER A 285 -3.25 -11.64 24.51
C SER A 285 -2.88 -10.18 24.78
N VAL A 286 -3.69 -9.25 24.25
CA VAL A 286 -3.49 -7.82 24.43
C VAL A 286 -4.13 -7.34 25.73
N THR A 287 -5.35 -7.79 26.03
CA THR A 287 -6.03 -7.43 27.28
C THR A 287 -5.33 -7.99 28.52
N GLY A 288 -4.61 -9.12 28.40
CA GLY A 288 -3.78 -9.67 29.47
C GLY A 288 -2.39 -9.01 29.63
N ALA A 289 -1.97 -8.15 28.70
CA ALA A 289 -0.69 -7.43 28.76
C ALA A 289 -0.79 -6.05 29.45
N PHE A 290 -2.00 -5.63 29.82
CA PHE A 290 -2.31 -4.38 30.53
C PHE A 290 -2.85 -4.64 31.94
#